data_AF-A0A5N6V5H2-F1
#
_entry.id   AF-A0A5N6V5H2-F1
#
_cell.length_a   1.000
_cell.length_b   1.000
_cell.length_c   1.000
_cell.angle_alpha   90.00
_cell.angle_beta   90.00
_cell.angle_gamma   90.00
#
_symmetry.space_group_name_H-M   'P 1'
#
loop_
_entity.id
_entity.type
_entity.pdbx_description
1 polymer ?
#
loop_
_entity_poly.entity_id
_entity_poly.type
_entity_poly.pdbx_seq_one_letter_code
_entity_poly.pdbx_strand_id
1 'polypeptide(L)'
;MERLPRVLEAMLKTLDRFGAGSGGTHNSSVHKKHTVEPENTIAQLHLEEIALLFILCFVPENATLTLLGSKIPGYTIYLDNATMIGGMRHSKVHKMIDN
;
A
#
# COMPACT_ATOMS: atom_id res chain seq x y z
N MET A 1 -19.22 4.46 1.65
CA MET A 1 -18.80 4.84 3.03
C MET A 1 -18.39 6.31 3.18
N GLU A 2 -18.10 7.03 2.09
CA GLU A 2 -17.47 8.37 2.10
C GLU A 2 -18.19 9.47 2.90
N ARG A 3 -19.51 9.37 3.09
CA ARG A 3 -20.30 10.36 3.85
C ARG A 3 -20.83 9.83 5.19
N LEU A 4 -20.34 8.70 5.66
CA LEU A 4 -20.79 8.14 6.93
C LEU A 4 -20.45 9.12 8.07
N PRO A 5 -21.42 9.55 8.90
CA PRO A 5 -21.18 10.56 9.93
C PRO A 5 -20.02 10.21 10.87
N ARG A 6 -19.90 8.92 11.25
CA ARG A 6 -18.79 8.42 12.09
C ARG A 6 -17.41 8.56 11.44
N VAL A 7 -17.32 8.42 10.11
CA VAL A 7 -16.05 8.59 9.38
C VAL A 7 -15.65 10.06 9.37
N LEU A 8 -16.59 10.95 9.05
CA LEU A 8 -16.35 12.38 9.04
C LEU A 8 -15.97 12.91 10.43
N GLU A 9 -16.64 12.44 11.48
CA GLU A 9 -16.32 12.80 12.86
C GLU A 9 -14.91 12.35 13.27
N ALA A 10 -14.51 11.11 12.91
CA ALA A 10 -13.16 10.61 13.17
C ALA A 10 -12.09 11.41 12.41
N MET A 11 -12.36 11.79 11.15
CA MET A 11 -11.47 12.63 10.36
C MET A 11 -11.30 14.02 10.99
N LEU A 12 -12.40 14.68 11.39
CA LEU A 12 -12.36 16.00 12.02
C LEU A 12 -11.59 15.97 13.35
N LYS A 13 -11.86 15.00 14.22
CA LYS A 13 -11.14 14.82 15.49
C LYS A 13 -9.64 14.62 15.29
N THR A 14 -9.25 13.91 14.24
CA THR A 14 -7.83 13.68 13.91
C THR A 14 -7.19 14.96 13.37
N LEU A 15 -7.90 15.69 12.51
CA LEU A 15 -7.44 16.96 11.95
C LEU A 15 -7.20 18.01 13.03
N ASP A 16 -8.13 18.18 13.96
CA ASP A 16 -8.01 19.15 15.07
C ASP A 16 -6.81 18.85 15.98
N ARG A 17 -6.48 17.56 16.15
CA ARG A 17 -5.44 17.12 17.08
C ARG A 17 -4.04 17.06 16.48
N PHE A 18 -3.92 16.77 15.18
CA PHE A 18 -2.63 16.49 14.54
C PHE A 18 -2.35 17.35 13.29
N GLY A 19 -3.32 18.12 12.81
CA GLY A 19 -3.19 18.90 11.58
C GLY A 19 -3.35 18.05 10.31
N ALA A 20 -3.22 18.68 9.14
CA ALA A 20 -3.50 18.04 7.85
C ALA A 20 -2.32 17.22 7.30
N GLY A 21 -1.10 17.58 7.69
CA GLY A 21 0.12 17.03 7.13
C GLY A 21 0.77 16.01 8.05
N SER A 22 1.26 14.93 7.44
CA SER A 22 1.96 13.86 8.14
C SER A 22 3.34 14.32 8.67
N GLY A 23 3.94 15.35 8.06
CA GLY A 23 5.13 16.04 8.57
C GLY A 23 6.46 15.26 8.47
N GLY A 24 6.51 14.15 7.72
CA GLY A 24 7.73 13.34 7.57
C GLY A 24 7.55 12.10 6.70
N THR A 25 8.56 11.22 6.68
CA THR A 25 8.50 9.91 6.02
C THR A 25 8.25 8.80 7.05
N HIS A 26 7.84 7.60 6.60
CA HIS A 26 7.52 6.45 7.48
C HIS A 26 8.60 6.16 8.54
N ASN A 27 9.87 6.46 8.24
CA ASN A 27 11.02 6.25 9.14
C ASN A 27 11.19 7.31 10.25
N SER A 28 10.45 8.42 10.23
CA SER A 28 10.57 9.49 11.24
C SER A 28 9.73 9.18 12.49
N SER A 29 10.24 9.54 13.67
CA SER A 29 9.57 9.33 14.98
C SER A 29 8.16 9.93 15.09
N VAL A 30 7.83 10.90 14.23
CA VAL A 30 6.52 11.56 14.11
C VAL A 30 5.43 10.61 13.55
N HIS A 31 5.80 9.54 12.84
CA HIS A 31 4.87 8.69 12.07
C HIS A 31 4.28 7.46 12.76
N LYS A 32 4.64 7.20 14.02
CA LYS A 32 4.48 5.84 14.58
C LYS A 32 3.09 5.46 15.09
N LYS A 33 2.19 6.40 15.41
CA LYS A 33 0.87 6.04 15.98
C LYS A 33 -0.24 5.90 14.94
N HIS A 34 -0.37 6.84 14.00
CA HIS A 34 -1.46 6.84 13.01
C HIS A 34 -1.25 5.89 11.83
N THR A 35 -0.03 5.40 11.63
CA THR A 35 0.27 4.46 10.54
C THR A 35 0.17 3.01 11.03
N VAL A 36 0.59 2.74 12.27
CA VAL A 36 0.64 1.39 12.84
C VAL A 36 -0.75 0.82 13.16
N GLU A 37 -1.68 1.63 13.67
CA GLU A 37 -3.04 1.15 13.99
C GLU A 37 -3.83 0.72 12.73
N PRO A 38 -3.86 1.51 11.64
CA PRO A 38 -4.46 1.07 10.38
C PRO A 38 -3.76 -0.14 9.77
N GLU A 39 -2.42 -0.19 9.77
CA GLU A 39 -1.66 -1.34 9.26
C GLU A 39 -2.03 -2.63 10.00
N ASN A 40 -2.09 -2.60 11.33
CA ASN A 40 -2.52 -3.74 12.14
C ASN A 40 -3.98 -4.13 11.87
N THR A 41 -4.87 -3.15 11.69
CA THR A 41 -6.28 -3.41 11.39
C THR A 41 -6.43 -4.08 10.03
N ILE A 42 -5.66 -3.65 9.03
CA ILE A 42 -5.63 -4.24 7.69
C ILE A 42 -5.05 -5.66 7.76
N ALA A 43 -3.94 -5.87 8.47
CA ALA A 43 -3.35 -7.20 8.64
C ALA A 43 -4.35 -8.18 9.27
N GLN A 44 -5.03 -7.77 10.34
CA GLN A 44 -6.08 -8.56 10.98
C GLN A 44 -7.27 -8.83 10.05
N LEU A 45 -7.70 -7.84 9.27
CA LEU A 45 -8.81 -7.99 8.32
C LEU A 45 -8.49 -9.03 7.23
N HIS A 46 -7.23 -9.09 6.79
CA HIS A 46 -6.77 -10.01 5.76
C HIS A 46 -6.22 -11.35 6.30
N LEU A 47 -6.21 -11.55 7.62
CA LEU A 47 -5.62 -12.72 8.28
C LEU A 47 -4.11 -12.90 7.97
N GLU A 48 -3.40 -11.78 7.84
CA GLU A 48 -1.96 -11.74 7.58
C GLU A 48 -1.17 -11.25 8.80
N GLU A 49 0.12 -11.60 8.89
CA GLU A 49 0.97 -11.19 10.02
C GLU A 49 1.29 -9.69 10.02
N ILE A 50 1.45 -9.11 8.83
CA ILE A 50 1.90 -7.72 8.64
C ILE A 50 1.18 -7.14 7.41
N ALA A 51 0.77 -5.87 7.49
CA ALA A 51 0.35 -5.07 6.34
C ALA A 51 1.13 -3.75 6.30
N LEU A 52 1.23 -3.16 5.11
CA LEU A 52 1.95 -1.91 4.90
C LEU A 52 1.06 -0.90 4.16
N LEU A 53 0.92 0.30 4.71
CA LEU A 53 0.08 1.35 4.13
C LEU A 53 0.84 2.14 3.07
N PHE A 54 0.24 2.32 1.90
CA PHE A 54 0.75 3.16 0.82
C PHE A 54 -0.23 4.29 0.51
N ILE A 55 0.29 5.41 0.00
CA ILE A 55 -0.53 6.58 -0.37
C ILE A 55 -1.50 6.23 -1.51
N LEU A 56 -1.08 5.36 -2.45
CA LEU A 56 -1.88 4.93 -3.59
C LEU A 56 -1.64 3.44 -3.87
N CYS A 57 -2.68 2.71 -4.24
CA CYS A 57 -2.66 1.25 -4.40
C CYS A 57 -1.79 0.76 -5.58
N PHE A 58 -1.53 1.58 -6.60
CA PHE A 58 -0.62 1.18 -7.69
C PHE A 58 0.87 1.20 -7.27
N VAL A 59 1.21 1.93 -6.21
CA VAL A 59 2.58 2.02 -5.70
C VAL A 59 3.06 0.69 -5.09
N PRO A 60 2.31 0.01 -4.20
CA PRO A 60 2.69 -1.31 -3.71
C PRO A 60 2.71 -2.36 -4.80
N GLU A 61 1.77 -2.35 -5.76
CA GLU A 61 1.79 -3.27 -6.90
C GLU A 61 3.11 -3.13 -7.68
N ASN A 62 3.52 -1.90 -7.98
CA ASN A 62 4.76 -1.65 -8.69
C ASN A 62 6.01 -2.05 -7.90
N ALA A 63 6.06 -1.69 -6.62
CA ALA A 63 7.18 -1.99 -5.75
C ALA A 63 7.34 -3.51 -5.53
N THR A 64 6.22 -4.20 -5.27
CA THR A 64 6.20 -5.65 -5.00
C THR A 64 6.61 -6.44 -6.25
N LEU A 65 6.05 -6.12 -7.41
CA LEU A 65 6.40 -6.80 -8.66
C LEU A 65 7.86 -6.53 -9.08
N THR A 66 8.35 -5.31 -8.86
CA THR A 66 9.76 -4.97 -9.12
C THR A 66 10.70 -5.72 -8.17
N LEU A 67 10.34 -5.84 -6.89
CA LEU A 67 11.14 -6.56 -5.90
C LEU A 67 11.17 -8.05 -6.19
N LEU A 68 10.01 -8.68 -6.35
CA LEU A 68 9.89 -10.11 -6.69
C LEU A 68 10.65 -10.42 -7.97
N GLY A 69 10.52 -9.57 -8.97
CA GLY A 69 11.15 -9.77 -10.26
C GLY A 69 12.67 -9.61 -10.29
N SER A 70 13.21 -8.76 -9.42
CA SER A 70 14.65 -8.50 -9.35
C SER A 70 15.39 -9.44 -8.39
N LYS A 71 14.70 -9.99 -7.38
CA LYS A 71 15.32 -10.77 -6.30
C LYS A 71 15.29 -12.26 -6.51
N ILE A 72 14.31 -12.72 -7.26
CA ILE A 72 14.18 -14.11 -7.60
C ILE A 72 14.44 -14.10 -9.14
N PRO A 73 15.39 -14.89 -9.71
CA PRO A 73 15.51 -15.25 -11.14
C PRO A 73 14.79 -16.57 -11.61
N GLY A 74 13.87 -16.52 -12.58
CA GLY A 74 13.28 -17.72 -13.23
C GLY A 74 11.78 -18.02 -13.03
N TYR A 75 10.98 -17.12 -12.46
CA TYR A 75 9.51 -17.22 -12.38
C TYR A 75 8.86 -16.56 -13.58
N THR A 76 7.68 -17.07 -13.91
CA THR A 76 6.69 -16.39 -14.73
C THR A 76 5.64 -15.80 -13.79
N ILE A 77 5.37 -14.50 -13.91
CA ILE A 77 4.30 -13.83 -13.19
C ILE A 77 3.12 -13.68 -14.16
N TYR A 78 1.96 -14.20 -13.75
CA TYR A 78 0.69 -14.07 -14.48
C TYR A 78 -0.08 -12.88 -13.91
N LEU A 79 -0.58 -12.01 -14.79
CA LEU A 79 -1.32 -10.80 -14.42
C LEU A 79 -2.54 -10.62 -15.31
N ASP A 80 -3.65 -10.19 -14.72
CA ASP A 80 -4.93 -9.91 -15.41
C ASP A 80 -5.34 -8.42 -15.33
N ASN A 81 -4.65 -7.60 -14.53
CA ASN A 81 -4.99 -6.20 -14.30
C ASN A 81 -3.96 -5.22 -14.92
N ALA A 82 -4.44 -4.28 -15.73
CA ALA A 82 -3.64 -3.29 -16.45
C ALA A 82 -2.80 -2.37 -15.54
N THR A 83 -3.24 -2.12 -14.31
CA THR A 83 -2.52 -1.29 -13.32
C THR A 83 -1.21 -1.94 -12.86
N MET A 84 -1.18 -3.28 -12.78
CA MET A 84 -0.01 -4.07 -12.39
C MET A 84 1.07 -4.15 -13.50
N ILE A 85 0.70 -3.90 -14.76
CA ILE A 85 1.62 -3.92 -15.91
C ILE A 85 2.66 -2.80 -15.80
N GLY A 86 2.29 -1.64 -15.24
CA GLY A 86 3.20 -0.52 -15.01
C GLY A 86 4.37 -0.88 -14.09
N GLY A 87 4.10 -1.71 -13.09
CA GLY A 87 5.07 -2.24 -12.15
C GLY A 87 6.05 -3.19 -12.79
N MET A 88 5.53 -4.10 -13.62
CA MET A 88 6.34 -5.08 -14.31
C MET A 88 7.29 -4.48 -15.36
N ARG A 89 6.99 -3.31 -15.93
CA ARG A 89 7.93 -2.63 -16.85
C ARG A 89 9.31 -2.39 -16.24
N HIS A 90 9.39 -2.21 -14.92
CA HIS A 90 10.65 -1.95 -14.21
C HIS A 90 11.28 -3.21 -13.59
N SER A 91 10.53 -4.33 -13.54
CA SER A 91 10.88 -5.55 -12.80
C SER A 91 11.90 -6.50 -13.47
N LYS A 92 12.26 -6.29 -14.75
CA LYS A 92 13.17 -7.12 -15.56
C LYS A 92 12.80 -8.61 -15.72
N VAL A 93 11.60 -9.05 -15.33
CA VAL A 93 11.14 -10.45 -15.44
C VAL A 93 10.54 -10.78 -16.81
N HIS A 94 10.54 -12.06 -17.17
CA HIS A 94 9.77 -12.61 -18.27
C HIS A 94 8.26 -12.46 -18.01
N LYS A 95 7.50 -12.07 -19.05
CA LYS A 95 6.09 -11.65 -18.93
C LYS A 95 5.21 -12.61 -19.72
N MET A 96 4.13 -13.07 -19.09
CA MET A 96 3.02 -13.73 -19.77
C MET A 96 1.75 -12.92 -19.48
N ILE A 97 1.13 -12.39 -20.53
CA ILE A 97 -0.17 -11.72 -20.44
C ILE A 97 -1.16 -12.67 -21.10
N ASP A 98 -2.10 -13.23 -20.34
CA ASP A 98 -3.21 -14.00 -20.92
C ASP A 98 -4.31 -13.03 -21.38
N ASN A 99 -4.89 -13.32 -22.55
CA ASN A 99 -5.98 -12.56 -23.18
C ASN A 99 -7.35 -12.94 -22.62
#